data_AF-A0A2H0BAC0-F1
#
_entry.id   AF-A0A2H0BAC0-F1
#
_cell.length_a   1.000
_cell.length_b   1.000
_cell.length_c   1.000
_cell.angle_alpha   90.00
_cell.angle_beta   90.00
_cell.angle_gamma   90.00
#
_symmetry.space_group_name_H-M   'P 1'
#
loop_
_entity.id
_entity.type
_entity.pdbx_description
1 polymer ?
#
loop_
_entity_poly.entity_id
_entity_poly.type
_entity_poly.pdbx_seq_one_letter_code
_entity_poly.pdbx_strand_id
1 'polypeptide(L)' 'MRIAAIDLGTNTFNLLVADADAKNFREIYRDKKAVKLGQHGITQHKIPDDAIVRGISAIKEYI' A
#
# COMPACT_ATOMS: atom_id res chain seq x y z
N MET A 1 -0.94 -9.47 19.59
CA MET A 1 0.13 -9.47 18.57
C MET A 1 -0.08 -8.27 17.67
N ARG A 2 0.97 -7.51 17.33
CA ARG A 2 0.86 -6.42 16.36
C ARG A 2 1.05 -6.95 14.95
N ILE A 3 0.11 -6.65 14.06
CA ILE A 3 0.12 -7.06 12.66
C ILE A 3 -0.08 -5.86 11.75
N ALA A 4 0.41 -5.96 10.51
CA ALA A 4 0.20 -4.95 9.49
C ALA A 4 -0.21 -5.59 8.16
N ALA A 5 -1.05 -4.89 7.40
CA ALA A 5 -1.42 -5.24 6.04
C ALA A 5 -1.17 -4.03 5.13
N ILE A 6 -0.50 -4.29 4.00
CA ILE A 6 -0.26 -3.29 2.95
C ILE A 6 -1.00 -3.76 1.69
N ASP A 7 -1.89 -2.91 1.18
CA ASP A 7 -2.61 -3.11 -0.07
C ASP A 7 -2.05 -2.17 -1.14
N LEU A 8 -1.46 -2.74 -2.19
CA LEU A 8 -0.79 -2.01 -3.27
C LEU A 8 -1.74 -1.81 -4.46
N GLY A 9 -2.75 -0.98 -4.27
CA GLY A 9 -3.76 -0.72 -5.29
C GLY A 9 -3.28 0.12 -6.48
N THR A 10 -4.08 0.13 -7.56
CA THR A 10 -3.79 0.86 -8.81
C THR A 10 -3.53 2.35 -8.61
N ASN A 11 -4.32 3.00 -7.77
CA ASN A 11 -4.21 4.45 -7.54
C ASN A 11 -3.58 4.78 -6.20
N THR A 12 -3.77 3.91 -5.21
CA THR A 12 -3.48 4.22 -3.82
C THR A 12 -2.90 3.01 -3.12
N PHE A 13 -1.88 3.21 -2.30
CA PHE A 13 -1.43 2.21 -1.34
C PHE A 13 -2.09 2.48 0.00
N ASN A 14 -2.57 1.43 0.66
CA ASN A 14 -3.19 1.50 1.98
C ASN A 14 -2.34 0.70 2.96
N LEU A 15 -2.09 1.26 4.15
CA LEU A 15 -1.45 0.58 5.27
C LEU A 15 -2.45 0.52 6.43
N LEU A 16 -2.63 -0.66 6.99
CA LEU A 16 -3.38 -0.88 8.23
C LEU A 16 -2.49 -1.60 9.23
N VAL A 17 -2.33 -1.04 10.43
CA VAL A 17 -1.68 -1.70 11.57
C VAL A 17 -2.72 -1.92 12.65
N ALA A 18 -2.76 -3.12 13.20
CA ALA A 18 -3.69 -3.52 14.24
C ALA A 18 -2.99 -4.30 15.35
N ASP A 19 -3.48 -4.15 16.58
CA ASP A 19 -3.23 -5.12 17.64
C ASP A 19 -4.32 -6.20 17.53
N ALA A 20 -3.92 -7.44 17.25
CA ALA A 20 -4.80 -8.60 17.08
C ALA A 20 -4.63 -9.64 18.19
N ASP A 21 -5.73 -10.26 18.57
CA ASP A 21 -5.81 -11.46 19.43
C ASP A 21 -6.56 -12.59 18.70
N ALA A 22 -6.87 -13.68 19.40
CA ALA A 22 -7.48 -14.87 18.79
C ALA A 22 -8.90 -14.65 18.23
N LYS A 23 -9.61 -13.57 18.63
CA LYS A 23 -11.01 -13.34 18.28
C LYS A 23 -11.26 -11.96 17.69
N ASN A 24 -10.39 -11.00 17.96
CA ASN A 24 -10.58 -9.60 17.59
C ASN A 24 -9.28 -8.98 17.08
N PHE A 25 -9.45 -7.86 16.40
CA PHE A 25 -8.36 -6.92 16.16
C PHE A 25 -8.83 -5.50 16.45
N ARG A 26 -7.92 -4.66 16.91
CA ARG A 26 -8.11 -3.23 17.09
C ARG A 26 -7.14 -2.50 16.18
N GLU A 27 -7.68 -1.73 15.25
CA GLU A 27 -6.90 -0.79 14.44
C GLU A 27 -6.20 0.23 15.35
N ILE A 28 -4.91 0.42 15.11
CA ILE A 28 -4.07 1.39 15.84
C ILE A 28 -3.43 2.42 14.93
N TYR A 29 -3.31 2.13 13.64
CA TYR A 29 -2.80 3.05 12.65
C TYR A 29 -3.36 2.71 11.28
N ARG A 30 -3.68 3.74 10.51
CA ARG A 30 -4.08 3.65 9.12
C ARG A 30 -3.43 4.76 8.33
N ASP A 31 -2.89 4.41 7.18
CA ASP A 31 -2.43 5.37 6.20
C ASP A 31 -2.96 5.06 4.81
N LYS A 32 -2.99 6.10 3.98
CA LYS A 32 -3.44 6.05 2.60
C LYS A 32 -2.62 7.02 1.76
N LYS A 33 -1.87 6.49 0.79
CA LYS A 33 -1.00 7.28 -0.09
C LYS A 33 -1.37 7.12 -1.56
N ALA A 34 -1.62 8.24 -2.24
CA ALA A 34 -1.83 8.25 -3.69
C ALA A 34 -0.50 8.01 -4.42
N VAL A 35 -0.34 6.82 -5.00
CA VAL A 35 0.89 6.40 -5.72
C VAL A 35 0.68 6.43 -7.24
N LYS A 36 -0.57 6.25 -7.69
CA LYS A 36 -0.95 6.20 -9.12
C LYS A 36 -0.08 5.21 -9.91
N LEU A 37 -0.03 3.97 -9.42
CA LEU A 37 0.76 2.88 -9.98
C LEU A 37 0.28 2.49 -11.40
N GLY A 38 -1.03 2.54 -11.66
CA GLY A 38 -1.60 2.25 -12.98
C GLY A 38 -1.57 3.43 -13.97
N GLN A 39 -1.04 4.58 -13.57
CA GLN A 39 -1.01 5.76 -14.44
C GLN A 39 -0.21 5.45 -15.71
N HIS A 40 -0.78 5.77 -16.88
CA HIS A 40 -0.17 5.60 -18.21
C HIS A 40 0.21 4.17 -18.65
N GLY A 41 0.02 3.13 -17.83
CA GLY A 41 0.41 1.75 -18.19
C GLY A 41 -0.67 0.68 -18.04
N ILE A 42 -1.78 0.96 -17.34
CA ILE A 42 -2.77 -0.08 -17.01
C ILE A 42 -3.44 -0.71 -18.24
N THR A 43 -3.74 0.09 -19.28
CA THR A 43 -4.33 -0.39 -20.54
C THR A 43 -3.36 -1.21 -21.38
N GLN A 44 -2.06 -1.11 -21.09
CA GLN A 44 -0.99 -1.84 -21.78
C GLN A 44 -0.49 -3.04 -20.95
N HIS A 45 -1.15 -3.33 -19.82
CA HIS A 45 -0.71 -4.36 -18.86
C HIS A 45 0.74 -4.19 -18.41
N LYS A 46 1.20 -2.94 -18.27
CA LYS A 46 2.56 -2.59 -17.85
C LYS A 46 2.52 -1.61 -16.68
N ILE A 47 3.52 -1.68 -15.83
CA ILE A 47 3.79 -0.63 -14.83
C ILE A 47 4.96 0.18 -15.38
N PRO A 48 4.77 1.46 -15.72
CA PRO A 48 5.85 2.31 -16.22
C PRO A 48 6.95 2.52 -15.18
N ASP A 49 8.18 2.79 -15.62
CA ASP A 49 9.34 2.93 -14.73
C ASP A 49 9.16 4.03 -13.66
N ASP A 50 8.55 5.15 -14.03
CA ASP A 50 8.24 6.24 -13.09
C ASP A 50 7.22 5.80 -12.02
N ALA A 51 6.25 4.96 -12.40
CA ALA A 51 5.29 4.38 -11.46
C ALA A 51 5.96 3.37 -10.52
N ILE A 52 6.91 2.56 -11.01
CA ILE A 52 7.72 1.67 -10.18
C ILE A 52 8.52 2.48 -9.15
N VAL A 53 9.19 3.56 -9.57
CA VAL A 53 9.96 4.42 -8.67
C VAL A 53 9.07 5.01 -7.57
N ARG A 54 7.89 5.54 -7.92
CA ARG A 54 6.92 6.03 -6.92
C ARG A 54 6.46 4.93 -5.97
N GLY A 55 6.16 3.74 -6.49
CA GLY A 55 5.73 2.60 -5.70
C GLY A 55 6.77 2.14 -4.70
N ILE A 56 8.03 2.00 -5.13
CA ILE A 56 9.15 1.65 -4.25
C ILE A 56 9.37 2.72 -3.18
N SER A 57 9.32 4.02 -3.56
CA SER A 57 9.44 5.12 -2.59
C SER A 57 8.34 5.06 -1.53
N ALA A 58 7.09 4.81 -1.93
CA ALA A 58 5.97 4.69 -0.99
C ALA A 58 6.13 3.49 -0.05
N ILE A 59 6.57 2.34 -0.56
CA ILE A 59 6.82 1.15 0.28
C ILE A 59 7.93 1.43 1.30
N LYS A 60 9.01 2.13 0.92
CA LYS A 60 10.10 2.50 1.83
C LYS A 60 9.68 3.42 2.98
N GLU A 61 8.56 4.14 2.85
CA GLU A 61 8.01 4.95 3.94
C GLU A 61 7.22 4.11 4.95
N TYR A 62 6.88 2.86 4.62
CA TYR A 62 6.10 1.94 5.46
C TYR A 62 6.96 0.87 6.17
N ILE A 63 8.26 0.82 5.89
CA ILE A 63 9.23 -0.11 6.46
C ILE A 63 10.13 0.65 7.43
#